data_AF-A0A956MXM0-F1
#
_entry.id   AF-A0A956MXM0-F1
#
_cell.length_a   1.000
_cell.length_b   1.000
_cell.length_c   1.000
_cell.angle_alpha   90.00
_cell.angle_beta   90.00
_cell.angle_gamma   90.00
#
_symmetry.space_group_name_H-M   'P 1'
#
loop_
_entity.id
_entity.type
_entity.pdbx_description
1 polymer ?
#
loop_
_entity_poly.entity_id
_entity_poly.type
_entity_poly.pdbx_seq_one_letter_code
_entity_poly.pdbx_strand_id
1 'polypeptide(L)'
;QDFSQECRKYVVSRTENEERGIPKIKKIVKSYVEYMVQYPGIFDLFYVEKIATDGTSLSASDIIVKFIDELCEEELQYCIAQGTFRPGEAIEIMSNIRNSIIGILLLYMNRQHPKSYYDFVVSVNRQLDRILD
;
A
#
# COMPACT_ATOMS: atom_id res chain seq x y z
N GLN A 1 7.49 -1.49 19.76
CA GLN A 1 8.03 -2.11 18.53
C GLN A 1 7.81 -1.13 17.39
N ASP A 2 8.73 -1.10 16.41
CA ASP A 2 8.57 -0.28 15.21
C ASP A 2 7.48 -0.92 14.33
N PHE A 3 6.37 -0.20 14.14
CA PHE A 3 5.23 -0.63 13.32
C PHE A 3 5.66 -1.16 11.95
N SER A 4 6.68 -0.55 11.34
CA SER A 4 7.18 -0.92 10.02
C SER A 4 7.67 -2.37 10.00
N GLN A 5 8.30 -2.82 11.08
CA GLN A 5 8.78 -4.20 11.22
C GLN A 5 7.61 -5.19 11.38
N GLU A 6 6.59 -4.83 12.15
CA GLU A 6 5.41 -5.67 12.37
C GLU A 6 4.58 -5.80 11.08
N CYS A 7 4.34 -4.69 10.39
CA CYS A 7 3.66 -4.67 9.11
C CYS A 7 4.44 -5.49 8.06
N ARG A 8 5.77 -5.33 7.99
CA ARG A 8 6.61 -6.12 7.08
C ARG A 8 6.50 -7.62 7.36
N LYS A 9 6.58 -8.04 8.63
CA LYS A 9 6.40 -9.46 9.02
C LYS A 9 5.02 -9.98 8.62
N TYR A 10 3.97 -9.20 8.87
CA TYR A 10 2.62 -9.55 8.48
C TYR A 10 2.49 -9.74 6.96
N VAL A 11 3.00 -8.79 6.18
CA VAL A 11 2.98 -8.85 4.71
C VAL A 11 3.74 -10.07 4.20
N VAL A 12 4.99 -10.27 4.66
CA VAL A 12 5.82 -11.42 4.24
C VAL A 12 5.15 -12.75 4.53
N SER A 13 4.58 -12.93 5.73
CA SER A 13 3.88 -14.17 6.10
C SER A 13 2.68 -14.51 5.22
N ARG A 14 2.17 -13.53 4.45
CA ARG A 14 1.01 -13.69 3.55
C ARG A 14 1.39 -13.75 2.07
N THR A 15 2.64 -13.46 1.72
CA THR A 15 3.10 -13.30 0.33
C THR A 15 4.26 -14.21 -0.02
N GLU A 16 4.91 -14.87 0.94
CA GLU A 16 6.11 -15.68 0.72
C GLU A 16 5.92 -16.81 -0.31
N ASN A 17 4.71 -17.38 -0.40
CA ASN A 17 4.37 -18.48 -1.31
C ASN A 17 3.61 -18.01 -2.57
N GLU A 18 3.46 -16.70 -2.76
CA GLU A 18 2.75 -16.13 -3.91
C GLU A 18 3.65 -16.10 -5.15
N GLU A 19 3.05 -16.26 -6.33
CA GLU A 19 3.78 -16.17 -7.61
C GLU A 19 4.40 -14.78 -7.78
N ARG A 20 5.70 -14.76 -8.10
CA ARG A 20 6.47 -13.52 -8.26
C ARG A 20 5.92 -12.59 -9.34
N GLY A 21 6.27 -11.31 -9.22
CA GLY A 21 5.85 -10.25 -10.14
C GLY A 21 4.46 -9.72 -9.79
N ILE A 22 3.62 -9.47 -10.80
CA ILE A 22 2.30 -8.84 -10.64
C ILE A 22 1.42 -9.53 -9.58
N PRO A 23 1.28 -10.88 -9.53
CA PRO A 23 0.44 -11.52 -8.53
C PRO A 23 0.88 -11.21 -7.09
N LYS A 24 2.19 -11.29 -6.83
CA LYS A 24 2.77 -10.96 -5.52
C LYS A 24 2.71 -9.47 -5.20
N ILE A 25 2.87 -8.55 -6.15
CA ILE A 25 2.61 -7.11 -5.94
C ILE A 25 1.17 -6.89 -5.47
N LYS A 26 0.18 -7.47 -6.17
CA LYS A 26 -1.23 -7.37 -5.77
C LYS A 26 -1.44 -7.90 -4.35
N LYS A 27 -0.83 -9.04 -4.00
CA LYS A 27 -0.93 -9.65 -2.67
C LYS A 27 -0.25 -8.82 -1.57
N ILE A 28 0.90 -8.23 -1.86
CA ILE A 28 1.63 -7.34 -0.94
C ILE A 28 0.74 -6.15 -0.59
N VAL A 29 0.22 -5.43 -1.58
CA VAL A 29 -0.60 -4.23 -1.36
C VAL A 29 -1.88 -4.58 -0.60
N LYS A 30 -2.53 -5.70 -0.94
CA LYS A 30 -3.71 -6.18 -0.21
C LYS A 30 -3.40 -6.48 1.26
N SER A 31 -2.29 -7.17 1.53
CA SER A 31 -1.88 -7.48 2.90
C SER A 31 -1.54 -6.21 3.69
N TYR A 32 -0.89 -5.24 3.04
CA TYR A 32 -0.60 -3.93 3.61
C TYR A 32 -1.89 -3.19 4.03
N VAL A 33 -2.88 -3.08 3.14
CA VAL A 33 -4.13 -2.38 3.50
C VAL A 33 -4.94 -3.12 4.56
N GLU A 34 -4.95 -4.46 4.53
CA GLU A 34 -5.58 -5.27 5.57
C GLU A 34 -4.96 -5.01 6.94
N TYR A 35 -3.64 -4.87 7.00
CA TYR A 35 -2.93 -4.52 8.23
C TYR A 35 -3.38 -3.14 8.75
N MET A 36 -3.43 -2.11 7.90
CA MET A 36 -3.86 -0.77 8.32
C MET A 36 -5.28 -0.74 8.85
N VAL A 37 -6.18 -1.53 8.26
CA VAL A 37 -7.56 -1.67 8.74
C VAL A 37 -7.63 -2.39 10.08
N GLN A 38 -6.78 -3.40 10.33
CA GLN A 38 -6.71 -4.10 11.62
C GLN A 38 -6.14 -3.22 12.73
N TYR A 39 -5.26 -2.28 12.40
CA TYR A 39 -4.58 -1.41 13.35
C TYR A 39 -4.88 0.07 13.05
N PRO A 40 -6.14 0.52 13.23
CA PRO A 40 -6.57 1.88 12.90
C PRO A 40 -5.79 2.96 13.65
N GLY A 41 -5.38 2.71 14.90
CA GLY A 41 -4.56 3.67 15.65
C GLY A 41 -3.20 3.95 15.02
N ILE A 42 -2.67 3.00 14.24
CA ILE A 42 -1.46 3.23 13.46
C ILE A 42 -1.80 4.09 12.25
N PHE A 43 -2.89 3.80 11.55
CA PHE A 43 -3.34 4.67 10.47
C PHE A 43 -3.54 6.12 10.95
N ASP A 44 -4.23 6.32 12.08
CA ASP A 44 -4.51 7.65 12.65
C ASP A 44 -3.22 8.40 13.04
N LEU A 45 -2.27 7.72 13.67
CA LEU A 45 -0.98 8.29 14.11
C LEU A 45 -0.15 8.85 12.93
N PHE A 46 -0.22 8.19 11.77
CA PHE A 46 0.62 8.54 10.63
C PHE A 46 -0.12 9.34 9.54
N TYR A 47 -1.44 9.21 9.43
CA TYR A 47 -2.24 9.92 8.41
C TYR A 47 -3.06 11.10 8.96
N VAL A 48 -3.60 11.01 10.19
CA VAL A 48 -4.58 11.99 10.71
C VAL A 48 -3.94 12.96 11.70
N GLU A 49 -3.19 12.47 12.68
CA GLU A 49 -2.62 13.31 13.75
C GLU A 49 -1.48 14.23 13.29
N LYS A 50 -0.95 14.07 12.08
CA LYS A 50 0.24 14.81 11.63
C LYS A 50 0.05 15.71 10.41
N ILE A 51 -0.98 15.54 9.58
CA ILE A 51 -1.23 16.53 8.51
C ILE A 51 -1.68 17.89 9.09
N ALA A 52 -2.26 17.89 10.30
CA ALA A 52 -2.91 19.06 10.90
C ALA A 52 -2.00 19.97 11.76
N THR A 53 -0.85 19.50 12.23
CA THR A 53 -0.04 20.18 13.28
C THR A 53 1.27 20.74 12.72
N ASP A 54 1.21 21.85 11.97
CA ASP A 54 2.33 22.80 11.81
C ASP A 54 3.26 22.66 10.59
N GLY A 55 2.79 22.10 9.46
CA GLY A 55 3.46 22.24 8.15
C GLY A 55 4.90 21.69 8.06
N THR A 56 5.38 20.99 9.10
CA THR A 56 6.74 20.45 9.24
C THR A 56 6.76 18.94 9.52
N SER A 57 5.59 18.30 9.59
CA SER A 57 5.41 16.87 9.89
C SER A 57 5.58 15.91 8.69
N LEU A 58 6.27 16.36 7.63
CA LEU A 58 6.54 15.61 6.39
C LEU A 58 7.16 14.22 6.64
N SER A 59 7.78 13.98 7.79
CA SER A 59 8.53 12.75 8.08
C SER A 59 7.66 11.50 8.27
N ALA A 60 6.44 11.61 8.82
CA ALA A 60 5.60 10.45 9.13
C ALA A 60 4.74 10.00 7.93
N SER A 61 4.20 10.96 7.17
CA SER A 61 3.52 10.66 5.90
C SER A 61 4.49 10.09 4.88
N ASP A 62 5.72 10.62 4.82
CA ASP A 62 6.79 10.06 3.98
C ASP A 62 7.12 8.62 4.34
N ILE A 63 7.15 8.27 5.62
CA ILE A 63 7.43 6.89 6.06
C ILE A 63 6.39 5.96 5.45
N ILE A 64 5.09 6.26 5.55
CA ILE A 64 4.09 5.35 5.00
C ILE A 64 4.06 5.35 3.47
N VAL A 65 4.14 6.54 2.86
CA VAL A 65 4.20 6.73 1.41
C VAL A 65 5.38 5.96 0.80
N LYS A 66 6.54 5.94 1.46
CA LYS A 66 7.72 5.19 1.01
C LYS A 66 7.64 3.72 1.40
N PHE A 67 7.00 3.39 2.52
CA PHE A 67 6.96 2.02 3.00
C PHE A 67 6.19 1.08 2.06
N ILE A 68 5.08 1.51 1.44
CA ILE A 68 4.42 0.68 0.42
C ILE A 68 5.32 0.43 -0.79
N ASP A 69 6.17 1.39 -1.17
CA ASP A 69 7.17 1.21 -2.23
C ASP A 69 8.23 0.19 -1.82
N GLU A 70 8.78 0.31 -0.60
CA GLU A 70 9.76 -0.62 -0.04
C GLU A 70 9.23 -2.06 0.08
N LEU A 71 7.93 -2.22 0.32
CA LEU A 71 7.31 -3.55 0.36
C LEU A 71 7.23 -4.17 -1.04
N CYS A 72 7.05 -3.37 -2.09
CA CYS A 72 6.89 -3.83 -3.46
C CYS A 72 8.21 -3.86 -4.26
N GLU A 73 9.28 -3.24 -3.75
CA GLU A 73 10.54 -3.01 -4.48
C GLU A 73 11.11 -4.28 -5.11
N GLU A 74 11.21 -5.37 -4.35
CA GLU A 74 11.77 -6.63 -4.84
C GLU A 74 11.00 -7.17 -6.06
N GLU A 75 9.67 -7.11 -6.03
CA GLU A 75 8.83 -7.62 -7.11
C GLU A 75 8.77 -6.66 -8.30
N LEU A 76 8.91 -5.35 -8.09
CA LEU A 76 9.07 -4.39 -9.19
C LEU A 76 10.38 -4.60 -9.92
N GLN A 77 11.49 -4.77 -9.18
CA GLN A 77 12.79 -5.05 -9.80
C GLN A 77 12.77 -6.38 -10.57
N TYR A 78 12.03 -7.37 -10.05
CA TYR A 78 11.78 -8.60 -10.78
C TYR A 78 11.02 -8.38 -12.09
N CYS A 79 9.90 -7.66 -12.05
CA CYS A 79 9.13 -7.33 -13.25
C CYS A 79 9.97 -6.58 -14.29
N ILE A 80 10.83 -5.65 -13.85
CA ILE A 80 11.76 -4.94 -14.75
C ILE A 80 12.77 -5.93 -15.37
N ALA A 81 13.37 -6.79 -14.55
CA ALA A 81 14.35 -7.77 -15.01
C ALA A 81 13.76 -8.82 -15.98
N GLN A 82 12.48 -9.15 -15.82
CA GLN A 82 11.75 -10.04 -16.75
C GLN A 82 11.21 -9.31 -17.99
N GLY A 83 11.36 -7.98 -18.07
CA GLY A 83 10.84 -7.17 -19.17
C GLY A 83 9.33 -6.98 -19.13
N THR A 84 8.67 -7.31 -18.01
CA THR A 84 7.24 -7.06 -17.77
C THR A 84 6.95 -5.57 -17.76
N PHE A 85 7.80 -4.77 -17.10
CA PHE A 85 7.70 -3.31 -17.06
C PHE A 85 9.00 -2.66 -17.53
N ARG A 86 8.90 -1.50 -18.17
CA ARG A 86 10.06 -0.63 -18.35
C ARG A 86 10.40 0.08 -17.03
N PRO A 87 11.65 0.50 -16.78
CA PRO A 87 12.00 1.21 -15.54
C PRO A 87 11.15 2.47 -15.28
N GLY A 88 10.85 3.26 -16.32
CA GLY A 88 9.98 4.44 -16.18
C GLY A 88 8.53 4.08 -15.88
N GLU A 89 8.03 3.00 -16.48
CA GLU A 89 6.67 2.49 -16.26
C GLU A 89 6.50 1.95 -14.83
N ALA A 90 7.51 1.25 -14.29
CA ALA A 90 7.47 0.77 -12.91
C ALA A 90 7.35 1.91 -11.88
N ILE A 91 7.99 3.06 -12.15
CA ILE A 91 7.87 4.27 -11.32
C ILE A 91 6.43 4.82 -11.37
N GLU A 92 5.84 4.89 -12.56
CA GLU A 92 4.47 5.36 -12.75
C GLU A 92 3.44 4.42 -12.09
N ILE A 93 3.61 3.11 -12.26
CA ILE A 93 2.80 2.07 -11.62
C ILE A 93 2.79 2.26 -10.11
N MET A 94 3.96 2.42 -9.48
CA MET A 94 4.02 2.61 -8.04
C MET A 94 3.42 3.93 -7.57
N SER A 95 3.64 5.00 -8.32
CA SER A 95 2.96 6.28 -8.04
C SER A 95 1.44 6.13 -8.06
N ASN A 96 0.91 5.41 -9.06
CA ASN A 96 -0.52 5.14 -9.20
C ASN A 96 -1.06 4.26 -8.07
N ILE A 97 -0.35 3.17 -7.72
CA ILE A 97 -0.71 2.29 -6.60
C ILE A 97 -0.78 3.12 -5.32
N ARG A 98 0.30 3.82 -4.98
CA ARG A 98 0.40 4.59 -3.75
C ARG A 98 -0.73 5.62 -3.63
N ASN A 99 -0.90 6.48 -4.63
CA ASN A 99 -1.89 7.56 -4.55
C ASN A 99 -3.31 7.00 -4.47
N SER A 100 -3.62 5.96 -5.24
CA SER A 100 -4.96 5.38 -5.27
C SER A 100 -5.28 4.62 -3.98
N ILE A 101 -4.35 3.80 -3.50
CA ILE A 101 -4.55 2.96 -2.32
C ILE A 101 -4.64 3.81 -1.05
N ILE A 102 -3.78 4.83 -0.92
CA ILE A 102 -3.85 5.77 0.20
C ILE A 102 -5.18 6.51 0.19
N GLY A 103 -5.65 6.97 -0.98
CA GLY A 103 -6.95 7.62 -1.10
C GLY A 103 -8.12 6.72 -0.66
N ILE A 104 -8.16 5.48 -1.14
CA ILE A 104 -9.19 4.50 -0.76
C ILE A 104 -9.15 4.22 0.75
N LEU A 105 -7.95 4.01 1.30
CA LEU A 105 -7.75 3.74 2.73
C LEU A 105 -8.20 4.94 3.57
N LEU A 106 -7.80 6.16 3.22
CA LEU A 106 -8.19 7.38 3.93
C LEU A 106 -9.71 7.54 3.99
N LEU A 107 -10.40 7.37 2.86
CA LEU A 107 -11.86 7.50 2.81
C LEU A 107 -12.56 6.39 3.63
N TYR A 108 -12.04 5.16 3.60
CA TYR A 108 -12.58 4.05 4.37
C TYR A 108 -12.38 4.23 5.88
N MET A 109 -11.17 4.59 6.31
CA MET A 109 -10.82 4.76 7.73
C MET A 109 -11.60 5.92 8.37
N ASN A 110 -11.91 6.97 7.58
CA ASN A 110 -12.79 8.07 8.01
C ASN A 110 -14.28 7.75 7.91
N ARG A 111 -14.67 6.49 7.70
CA ARG A 111 -16.07 6.01 7.60
C ARG A 111 -16.89 6.72 6.51
N GLN A 112 -16.23 7.20 5.45
CA GLN A 112 -16.89 7.87 4.33
C GLN A 112 -17.29 6.84 3.26
N HIS A 113 -16.33 6.38 2.47
CA HIS A 113 -16.54 5.45 1.37
C HIS A 113 -15.28 4.57 1.16
N PRO A 114 -15.40 3.26 0.92
CA PRO A 114 -16.63 2.46 0.95
C PRO A 114 -17.21 2.27 2.36
N LYS A 115 -18.49 1.87 2.46
CA LYS A 115 -19.21 1.76 3.75
C LYS A 115 -19.03 0.41 4.45
N SER A 116 -18.60 -0.62 3.73
CA SER A 116 -18.37 -1.96 4.25
C SER A 116 -16.94 -2.41 3.95
N TYR A 117 -16.41 -3.30 4.78
CA TYR A 117 -15.11 -3.92 4.52
C TYR A 117 -15.09 -4.69 3.19
N TYR A 118 -16.21 -5.33 2.83
CA TYR A 118 -16.35 -6.03 1.56
C TYR A 118 -16.18 -5.07 0.37
N ASP A 119 -16.91 -3.95 0.36
CA ASP A 119 -16.82 -2.96 -0.72
C ASP A 119 -15.43 -2.31 -0.77
N PHE A 120 -14.80 -2.11 0.39
CA PHE A 120 -13.41 -1.66 0.49
C PHE A 120 -12.44 -2.61 -0.22
N VAL A 121 -12.50 -3.91 0.10
CA VAL A 121 -11.65 -4.92 -0.55
C VAL A 121 -11.92 -4.98 -2.06
N VAL A 122 -13.19 -4.87 -2.48
CA VAL A 122 -13.54 -4.82 -3.91
C VAL A 122 -12.95 -3.59 -4.59
N SER A 123 -13.01 -2.41 -3.97
CA SER A 123 -12.41 -1.18 -4.49
C SER A 123 -10.88 -1.30 -4.63
N VAL A 124 -10.19 -1.84 -3.62
CA VAL A 124 -8.75 -2.07 -3.67
C VAL A 124 -8.38 -3.02 -4.81
N ASN A 125 -9.06 -4.17 -4.92
CA ASN A 125 -8.79 -5.15 -5.98
C ASN A 125 -8.97 -4.54 -7.36
N ARG A 126 -10.12 -3.91 -7.60
CA ARG A 126 -10.42 -3.28 -8.90
C ARG A 126 -9.40 -2.22 -9.28
N GLN A 127 -8.89 -1.47 -8.29
CA GLN A 127 -7.90 -0.44 -8.55
C GLN A 127 -6.54 -1.05 -8.88
N LEU A 128 -6.13 -2.12 -8.19
CA LEU A 128 -4.91 -2.85 -8.51
C LEU A 128 -4.97 -3.49 -9.90
N ASP A 129 -6.10 -4.09 -10.26
CA ASP A 129 -6.31 -4.67 -11.58
C ASP A 129 -6.16 -3.60 -12.66
N ARG A 130 -6.75 -2.43 -12.50
CA ARG A 130 -6.62 -1.32 -13.46
C ARG A 130 -5.21 -0.76 -13.64
N ILE A 131 -4.35 -0.89 -12.63
CA ILE A 131 -3.00 -0.32 -12.66
C ILE A 131 -1.99 -1.34 -13.20
N LEU A 132 -2.22 -2.62 -12.96
CA LEU A 132 -1.26 -3.70 -13.22
C LEU A 132 -1.65 -4.63 -14.38
N ASP A 133 -2.88 -4.55 -14.89
CA ASP A 133 -3.36 -5.26 -16.09
C ASP A 133 -3.38 -4.31 -17.30
#